data_AF-A0A419JLA8-F1
#
_entry.id   AF-A0A419JLA8-F1
#
_cell.length_a   1.000
_cell.length_b   1.000
_cell.length_c   1.000
_cell.angle_alpha   90.00
_cell.angle_beta   90.00
_cell.angle_gamma   90.00
#
_symmetry.space_group_name_H-M   'P 1'
#
loop_
_entity.id
_entity.type
_entity.pdbx_description
1 polymer ?
#
loop_
_entity_poly.entity_id
_entity_poly.type
_entity_poly.pdbx_seq_one_letter_code
_entity_poly.pdbx_strand_id
1 'polypeptide(L)'
;MYIKDNTNPDALFIHWWDYGNSLAYFAQRRSVIVIDQMHFPDEDVKAVSAVIMAIDPDKGLQIARTLKQKHNSSEVYLMLFLNDAFISSIIGYAAGYNLTSRNESVRMTFDENGRLVGMNNLTNQTTYYRLWTDQSVEGYTLFYSNKEVKVYRLN
;
A
#
# COMPACT_ATOMS: atom_id res chain seq x y z
N MET A 1 -13.05 -2.80 13.55
CA MET A 1 -13.24 -3.88 14.54
C MET A 1 -12.42 -5.11 14.18
N TYR A 2 -12.65 -5.78 13.04
CA TYR A 2 -11.90 -7.00 12.66
C TYR A 2 -10.38 -6.93 12.87
N ILE A 3 -9.70 -5.88 12.36
CA ILE A 3 -8.26 -5.69 12.55
C ILE A 3 -7.86 -5.68 14.04
N LYS A 4 -8.61 -4.95 14.87
CA LYS A 4 -8.36 -4.84 16.31
C LYS A 4 -8.52 -6.17 17.04
N ASP A 5 -9.41 -7.04 16.56
CA ASP A 5 -9.73 -8.29 17.25
C ASP A 5 -8.86 -9.46 16.77
N ASN A 6 -8.19 -9.33 15.60
CA ASN A 6 -7.50 -10.44 14.93
C ASN A 6 -6.01 -10.20 14.64
N THR A 7 -5.42 -9.12 15.15
CA THR A 7 -3.98 -8.84 14.99
C THR A 7 -3.34 -8.46 16.31
N ASN A 8 -2.02 -8.57 16.42
CA ASN A 8 -1.33 -8.17 17.65
C ASN A 8 -1.42 -6.65 17.88
N PRO A 9 -1.46 -6.16 19.14
CA PRO A 9 -1.50 -4.73 19.44
C PRO A 9 -0.31 -3.93 18.89
N ASP A 10 0.85 -4.57 18.70
CA ASP A 10 2.08 -3.99 18.18
C ASP A 10 2.26 -4.20 16.66
N ALA A 11 1.28 -4.83 15.99
CA ALA A 11 1.31 -5.05 14.55
C ALA A 11 1.38 -3.73 13.77
N LEU A 12 2.18 -3.72 12.71
CA LEU A 12 2.38 -2.59 11.82
C LEU A 12 1.46 -2.68 10.61
N PHE A 13 0.77 -1.59 10.29
CA PHE A 13 -0.01 -1.48 9.06
C PHE A 13 0.60 -0.42 8.14
N ILE A 14 0.94 -0.85 6.93
CA ILE A 14 1.43 -0.04 5.82
C ILE A 14 0.23 0.29 4.93
N HIS A 15 -0.07 1.57 4.77
CA HIS A 15 -1.17 2.09 3.96
C HIS A 15 -0.91 3.55 3.58
N TRP A 16 -1.63 4.09 2.61
CA TRP A 16 -1.53 5.51 2.28
C TRP A 16 -1.96 6.42 3.45
N TRP A 17 -1.32 7.59 3.60
CA TRP A 17 -1.42 8.39 4.83
C TRP A 17 -2.83 8.93 5.12
N ASP A 18 -3.67 9.10 4.10
CA ASP A 18 -5.07 9.56 4.26
C ASP A 18 -5.87 8.72 5.27
N TYR A 19 -5.56 7.42 5.40
CA TYR A 19 -6.28 6.50 6.29
C TYR A 19 -5.67 6.38 7.69
N GLY A 20 -4.53 7.02 7.96
CA GLY A 20 -3.76 6.82 9.19
C GLY A 20 -4.51 7.19 10.46
N ASN A 21 -5.23 8.31 10.45
CA ASN A 21 -6.01 8.77 11.60
C ASN A 21 -7.17 7.81 11.91
N SER A 22 -7.88 7.36 10.87
CA SER A 22 -8.98 6.41 11.02
C SER A 22 -8.50 5.07 11.57
N LEU A 23 -7.37 4.56 11.08
CA LEU A 23 -6.83 3.29 11.57
C LEU A 23 -6.38 3.40 13.04
N ALA A 24 -5.64 4.45 13.40
CA ALA A 24 -5.20 4.64 14.79
C ALA A 24 -6.38 4.82 15.74
N TYR A 25 -7.42 5.56 15.33
CA TYR A 25 -8.59 5.79 16.17
C TYR A 25 -9.46 4.52 16.34
N PHE A 26 -9.83 3.86 15.24
CA PHE A 26 -10.77 2.74 15.29
C PHE A 26 -10.13 1.38 15.54
N ALA A 27 -8.94 1.13 14.99
CA ALA A 27 -8.26 -0.16 15.15
C ALA A 27 -7.34 -0.18 16.37
N GLN A 28 -6.94 0.99 16.90
CA GLN A 28 -5.95 1.10 17.98
C GLN A 28 -4.70 0.26 17.68
N ARG A 29 -4.20 0.38 16.44
CA ARG A 29 -2.97 -0.25 15.97
C ARG A 29 -1.94 0.81 15.61
N ARG A 30 -0.67 0.43 15.68
CA ARG A 30 0.42 1.26 15.16
C ARG A 30 0.33 1.24 13.63
N SER A 31 -0.19 2.31 13.06
CA SER A 31 0.05 2.63 11.66
C SER A 31 1.40 3.34 11.54
N VAL A 32 2.09 3.12 10.42
CA VAL A 32 3.06 4.12 9.95
C VAL A 32 2.22 5.30 9.47
N ILE A 33 1.76 6.14 10.41
CA ILE A 33 1.14 7.41 10.07
C ILE A 33 2.27 8.32 9.65
N VAL A 34 2.37 8.54 8.35
CA VAL A 34 3.22 9.59 7.84
C VAL A 34 2.36 10.82 7.65
N ILE A 35 2.38 11.72 8.62
CA ILE A 35 1.78 13.04 8.49
C ILE A 35 2.78 13.87 7.66
N ASP A 36 2.57 13.98 6.35
CA ASP A 36 3.37 14.93 5.57
C ASP A 36 2.63 16.27 5.46
N GLN A 37 3.33 17.33 5.89
CA GLN A 37 3.00 18.71 5.59
C GLN A 37 3.38 19.01 4.13
N MET A 38 2.61 18.50 3.16
CA MET A 38 2.40 18.98 1.77
C MET A 38 3.60 19.50 0.93
N HIS A 39 4.87 19.38 1.33
CA HIS A 39 5.98 20.04 0.61
C HIS A 39 7.16 19.13 0.27
N PHE A 40 7.41 18.07 1.05
CA PHE A 40 8.44 17.07 0.73
C PHE A 40 8.04 15.72 1.31
N PRO A 41 7.88 14.66 0.48
CA PRO A 41 7.51 13.36 1.01
C PRO A 41 8.58 12.93 2.01
N ASP A 42 8.17 12.78 3.27
CA ASP A 42 8.98 12.20 4.34
C ASP A 42 9.54 10.84 3.85
N GLU A 43 10.72 10.46 4.33
CA GLU A 43 11.34 9.18 3.98
C GLU A 43 10.40 8.00 4.28
N ASP A 44 9.55 8.13 5.30
CA ASP A 44 8.52 7.14 5.58
C ASP A 44 7.38 7.15 4.54
N VAL A 45 6.99 8.30 3.94
CA VAL A 45 6.00 8.34 2.84
C VAL A 45 6.59 7.61 1.64
N LYS A 46 7.85 7.90 1.29
CA LYS A 46 8.53 7.27 0.16
C LYS A 46 8.64 5.75 0.36
N ALA A 47 9.01 5.32 1.56
CA ALA A 47 9.09 3.91 1.91
C ALA A 47 7.72 3.22 1.77
N VAL A 48 6.67 3.77 2.37
CA VAL A 48 5.30 3.23 2.26
C VAL A 48 4.84 3.17 0.81
N SER A 49 5.06 4.25 0.05
CA SER A 49 4.69 4.34 -1.36
C SER A 49 5.42 3.31 -2.21
N ALA A 50 6.72 3.10 -1.94
CA ALA A 50 7.52 2.09 -2.60
C ALA A 50 7.03 0.67 -2.29
N VAL A 51 6.55 0.38 -1.07
CA VAL A 51 5.93 -0.91 -0.75
C VAL A 51 4.62 -1.10 -1.54
N ILE A 52 3.75 -0.09 -1.57
CA ILE A 52 2.45 -0.16 -2.27
C ILE A 52 2.64 -0.35 -3.78
N MET A 53 3.54 0.44 -4.39
CA MET A 53 3.72 0.53 -5.84
C MET A 53 4.95 -0.20 -6.37
N ALA A 54 5.57 -1.09 -5.59
CA ALA A 54 6.73 -1.86 -6.02
C ALA A 54 6.43 -2.71 -7.26
N ILE A 55 7.25 -2.62 -8.31
CA ILE A 55 7.24 -3.59 -9.42
C ILE A 55 7.90 -4.91 -8.99
N ASP A 56 8.92 -4.80 -8.14
CA ASP A 56 9.66 -5.92 -7.58
C ASP A 56 9.15 -6.18 -6.16
N PRO A 57 8.35 -7.24 -5.93
CA PRO A 57 7.78 -7.55 -4.62
C PRO A 57 8.84 -7.71 -3.53
N ASP A 58 10.03 -8.24 -3.87
CA ASP A 58 11.10 -8.52 -2.91
C ASP A 58 11.69 -7.22 -2.36
N LYS A 59 11.80 -6.18 -3.20
CA LYS A 59 12.17 -4.83 -2.74
C LYS A 59 11.11 -4.25 -1.81
N GLY A 60 9.83 -4.44 -2.14
CA GLY A 60 8.72 -4.06 -1.26
C GLY A 60 8.79 -4.76 0.10
N LEU A 61 9.04 -6.07 0.11
CA LEU A 61 9.22 -6.86 1.34
C LEU A 61 10.45 -6.43 2.13
N GLN A 62 11.56 -6.10 1.46
CA GLN A 62 12.76 -5.61 2.12
C GLN A 62 12.49 -4.29 2.86
N ILE A 63 11.81 -3.34 2.22
CA ILE A 63 11.42 -2.07 2.85
C ILE A 63 10.47 -2.32 4.03
N ALA A 64 9.48 -3.21 3.84
CA ALA A 64 8.56 -3.60 4.92
C ALA A 64 9.29 -4.22 6.12
N ARG A 65 10.33 -5.04 5.90
CA ARG A 65 11.17 -5.61 6.96
C ARG A 65 11.98 -4.53 7.69
N THR A 66 12.52 -3.54 6.97
CA THR A 66 13.20 -2.39 7.59
C THR A 66 12.23 -1.58 8.46
N LEU A 67 11.01 -1.31 7.98
CA LEU A 67 9.98 -0.63 8.77
C LEU A 67 9.57 -1.45 10.01
N LYS A 68 9.42 -2.78 9.86
CA LYS A 68 9.17 -3.69 10.99
C LYS A 68 10.19 -3.53 12.11
N GLN A 69 11.48 -3.52 11.75
CA GLN A 69 12.59 -3.40 12.69
C GLN A 69 12.62 -2.00 13.33
N LYS A 70 12.46 -0.94 12.54
CA LYS A 70 12.42 0.46 13.01
C LYS A 70 11.33 0.68 14.08
N HIS A 71 10.17 0.03 13.93
CA HIS A 71 9.03 0.19 14.83
C HIS A 71 8.90 -0.91 15.90
N ASN A 72 9.81 -1.89 15.91
CA ASN A 72 9.79 -3.06 16.80
C ASN A 72 8.43 -3.77 16.81
N SER A 73 7.91 -4.10 15.63
CA SER A 73 6.59 -4.73 15.44
C SER A 73 6.69 -6.23 15.25
N SER A 74 5.79 -6.99 15.87
CA SER A 74 5.70 -8.46 15.71
C SER A 74 5.30 -8.88 14.29
N GLU A 75 4.36 -8.16 13.68
CA GLU A 75 3.73 -8.45 12.39
C GLU A 75 3.66 -7.21 11.51
N VAL A 76 3.66 -7.39 10.19
CA VAL A 76 3.48 -6.31 9.21
C VAL A 76 2.39 -6.69 8.23
N TYR A 77 1.51 -5.74 7.97
CA TYR A 77 0.41 -5.86 7.04
C TYR A 77 0.46 -4.72 6.02
N LEU A 78 0.18 -5.04 4.77
CA LEU A 78 -0.12 -4.07 3.71
C LEU A 78 -1.63 -3.94 3.57
N MET A 79 -2.17 -2.74 3.72
CA MET A 79 -3.58 -2.46 3.42
C MET A 79 -3.68 -1.64 2.15
N LEU A 80 -4.47 -2.16 1.22
CA LEU A 80 -4.80 -1.53 -0.04
C LEU A 80 -6.25 -1.08 0.02
N PHE A 81 -6.52 0.17 -0.33
CA PHE A 81 -7.87 0.68 -0.50
C PHE A 81 -8.21 0.81 -1.97
N LEU A 82 -9.47 0.59 -2.32
CA LEU A 82 -9.98 0.79 -3.69
C LEU A 82 -9.69 2.21 -4.18
N ASN A 83 -9.79 3.19 -3.27
CA ASN A 83 -9.59 4.59 -3.57
C ASN A 83 -8.14 4.95 -3.90
N ASP A 84 -7.17 4.13 -3.50
CA ASP A 84 -5.75 4.34 -3.84
C ASP A 84 -5.52 4.28 -5.35
N ALA A 85 -6.38 3.57 -6.08
CA ALA A 85 -6.35 3.55 -7.55
C ALA A 85 -6.58 4.93 -8.16
N PHE A 86 -7.44 5.78 -7.56
CA PHE A 86 -7.72 7.14 -8.07
C PHE A 86 -6.56 8.10 -7.83
N ILE A 87 -5.74 7.84 -6.81
CA ILE A 87 -4.55 8.64 -6.46
C ILE A 87 -3.25 7.91 -6.81
N SER A 88 -3.32 6.86 -7.64
CA SER A 88 -2.19 5.97 -7.93
C SER A 88 -0.97 6.72 -8.49
N SER A 89 -1.20 7.81 -9.24
CA SER A 89 -0.13 8.64 -9.79
C SER A 89 0.63 9.39 -8.71
N ILE A 90 -0.05 9.84 -7.66
CA ILE A 90 0.56 10.56 -6.54
C ILE A 90 1.36 9.59 -5.67
N ILE A 91 0.79 8.42 -5.35
CA ILE A 91 1.50 7.37 -4.62
C ILE A 91 2.70 6.90 -5.44
N GLY A 92 2.53 6.69 -6.74
CA GLY A 92 3.62 6.35 -7.65
C GLY A 92 4.73 7.41 -7.68
N TYR A 93 4.37 8.69 -7.70
CA TYR A 93 5.35 9.77 -7.64
C TYR A 93 6.16 9.76 -6.35
N ALA A 94 5.50 9.55 -5.21
CA ALA A 94 6.18 9.43 -3.92
C ALA A 94 7.10 8.19 -3.87
N ALA A 95 6.79 7.13 -4.62
CA ALA A 95 7.66 5.98 -4.81
C ALA A 95 8.83 6.23 -5.80
N GLY A 96 8.90 7.39 -6.45
CA GLY A 96 9.96 7.77 -7.38
C GLY A 96 9.62 7.58 -8.87
N TYR A 97 8.38 7.22 -9.22
CA TYR A 97 7.94 7.15 -10.61
C TYR A 97 7.67 8.54 -11.20
N ASN A 98 7.75 8.68 -12.53
CA ASN A 98 7.54 9.96 -13.20
C ASN A 98 6.03 10.28 -13.26
N LEU A 99 5.61 11.52 -13.01
CA LEU A 99 4.20 11.93 -13.13
C LEU A 99 3.77 12.22 -14.58
N THR A 100 4.68 12.77 -15.40
CA THR A 100 4.32 13.45 -16.65
C THR A 100 4.31 12.50 -17.84
N SER A 101 5.22 11.54 -17.89
CA SER A 101 5.29 10.55 -18.97
C SER A 101 4.24 9.45 -18.80
N ARG A 102 3.38 9.28 -19.81
CA ARG A 102 2.29 8.28 -19.79
C ARG A 102 2.79 6.85 -19.60
N ASN A 103 4.01 6.52 -20.02
CA ASN A 103 4.58 5.18 -19.91
C ASN A 103 5.43 4.97 -18.65
N GLU A 104 5.77 6.05 -17.94
CA GLU A 104 6.61 6.03 -16.74
C GLU A 104 5.84 6.43 -15.47
N SER A 105 4.53 6.69 -15.61
CA SER A 105 3.62 7.01 -14.51
C SER A 105 2.77 5.82 -14.13
N VAL A 106 2.57 5.60 -12.84
CA VAL A 106 1.60 4.61 -12.35
C VAL A 106 0.19 5.21 -12.45
N ARG A 107 -0.65 4.68 -13.33
CA ARG A 107 -2.00 5.21 -13.58
C ARG A 107 -3.00 4.09 -13.71
N MET A 108 -3.99 4.11 -12.82
CA MET A 108 -5.07 3.13 -12.79
C MET A 108 -6.42 3.81 -13.04
N THR A 109 -7.37 3.04 -13.53
CA THR A 109 -8.77 3.45 -13.70
C THR A 109 -9.68 2.26 -13.44
N PHE A 110 -10.98 2.48 -13.38
CA PHE A 110 -11.98 1.42 -13.41
C PHE A 110 -12.66 1.37 -14.77
N ASP A 111 -12.98 0.16 -15.25
CA ASP A 111 -13.82 -0.03 -16.43
C ASP A 111 -15.31 0.17 -16.09
N GLU A 112 -16.18 0.04 -17.10
CA GLU A 112 -17.63 0.14 -16.97
C GLU A 112 -18.24 -0.90 -16.01
N ASN A 113 -17.51 -1.98 -15.71
CA ASN A 113 -17.92 -3.05 -14.79
C ASN A 113 -17.31 -2.87 -13.40
N GLY A 114 -16.62 -1.75 -13.14
CA GLY A 114 -15.95 -1.48 -11.87
C GLY A 114 -14.67 -2.30 -11.64
N ARG A 115 -14.08 -2.89 -12.68
CA ARG A 115 -12.82 -3.64 -12.57
C ARG A 115 -11.64 -2.70 -12.70
N LEU A 116 -10.61 -2.92 -11.89
CA LEU A 116 -9.37 -2.16 -11.96
C LEU A 116 -8.64 -2.44 -13.27
N VAL A 117 -8.24 -1.38 -13.97
CA VAL A 117 -7.49 -1.41 -15.22
C VAL A 117 -6.24 -0.54 -15.07
N GLY A 118 -5.06 -1.11 -15.32
CA GLY A 118 -3.83 -0.32 -15.44
C GLY A 118 -3.72 0.29 -16.83
N MET A 119 -3.38 1.59 -16.89
CA MET A 119 -3.36 2.35 -18.14
C MET A 119 -2.10 2.14 -18.99
N ASN A 120 -1.12 1.38 -18.48
CA ASN A 120 0.13 1.04 -19.14
C ASN A 120 0.75 -0.24 -18.54
N ASN A 121 1.78 -0.77 -19.22
CA ASN A 121 2.46 -1.99 -18.79
C ASN A 121 3.17 -1.84 -17.44
N LEU A 122 3.68 -0.65 -17.13
CA LEU A 122 4.30 -0.34 -15.83
C LEU A 122 3.32 -0.56 -14.68
N THR A 123 2.10 -0.02 -14.80
CA THR A 123 1.05 -0.10 -13.79
C THR A 123 0.65 -1.54 -13.52
N ASN A 124 0.51 -2.34 -14.58
CA ASN A 124 0.11 -3.75 -14.47
C ASN A 124 1.14 -4.61 -13.71
N GLN A 125 2.38 -4.14 -13.60
CA GLN A 125 3.44 -4.81 -12.86
C GLN A 125 3.53 -4.39 -11.39
N THR A 126 2.83 -3.33 -10.98
CA THR A 126 2.86 -2.87 -9.59
C THR A 126 2.26 -3.90 -8.64
N THR A 127 2.78 -3.95 -7.41
CA THR A 127 2.28 -4.82 -6.34
C THR A 127 0.82 -4.51 -6.02
N TYR A 128 0.45 -3.24 -5.94
CA TYR A 128 -0.96 -2.83 -5.85
C TYR A 128 -1.83 -3.51 -6.92
N TYR A 129 -1.51 -3.35 -8.21
CA TYR A 129 -2.35 -3.88 -9.29
C TYR A 129 -2.46 -5.41 -9.23
N ARG A 130 -1.32 -6.10 -9.05
CA ARG A 130 -1.28 -7.57 -8.97
C ARG A 130 -2.12 -8.09 -7.81
N LEU A 131 -1.94 -7.54 -6.61
CA LEU A 131 -2.71 -7.93 -5.43
C LEU A 131 -4.19 -7.59 -5.58
N TRP A 132 -4.51 -6.39 -6.08
CA TRP A 132 -5.90 -5.96 -6.27
C TRP A 132 -6.65 -6.84 -7.27
N THR A 133 -5.96 -7.31 -8.31
CA THR A 133 -6.49 -8.24 -9.33
C THR A 133 -6.34 -9.72 -8.97
N ASP A 134 -6.11 -10.02 -7.68
CA ASP A 134 -6.04 -11.38 -7.12
C ASP A 134 -4.92 -12.27 -7.72
N GLN A 135 -3.87 -11.65 -8.25
CA GLN A 135 -2.65 -12.36 -8.63
C GLN A 135 -1.85 -12.75 -7.38
N SER A 136 -1.33 -13.98 -7.37
CA SER A 136 -0.45 -14.44 -6.30
C SER A 136 0.90 -13.71 -6.37
N VAL A 137 1.34 -13.18 -5.24
CA VAL A 137 2.66 -12.54 -5.07
C VAL A 137 3.34 -13.18 -3.87
N GLU A 138 4.52 -13.76 -4.07
CA GLU A 138 5.28 -14.44 -3.02
C GLU A 138 5.59 -13.47 -1.87
N GLY A 139 5.43 -13.95 -0.62
CA GLY A 139 5.57 -13.13 0.59
C GLY A 139 4.34 -12.28 0.96
N TYR A 140 3.28 -12.27 0.13
CA TYR A 140 2.02 -11.56 0.42
C TYR A 140 0.89 -12.57 0.60
N THR A 141 0.41 -12.73 1.83
CA THR A 141 -0.69 -13.65 2.16
C THR A 141 -1.96 -12.86 2.43
N LEU A 142 -3.05 -13.12 1.72
CA LEU A 142 -4.33 -12.44 1.96
C LEU A 142 -4.81 -12.70 3.40
N PHE A 143 -5.06 -11.63 4.15
CA PHE A 143 -5.51 -11.67 5.55
C PHE A 143 -6.98 -11.25 5.69
N TYR A 144 -7.39 -10.24 4.94
CA TYR A 144 -8.76 -9.74 4.93
C TYR A 144 -9.09 -9.15 3.56
N SER A 145 -10.33 -9.30 3.12
CA SER A 145 -10.81 -8.73 1.85
C SER A 145 -12.28 -8.36 1.96
N ASN A 146 -12.62 -7.17 1.46
CA ASN A 146 -13.98 -6.77 1.13
C ASN A 146 -13.97 -5.96 -0.18
N LYS A 147 -15.09 -5.33 -0.53
CA LYS A 147 -15.21 -4.56 -1.79
C LYS A 147 -14.34 -3.30 -1.84
N GLU A 148 -13.92 -2.78 -0.70
CA GLU A 148 -13.24 -1.48 -0.56
C GLU A 148 -11.79 -1.62 -0.10
N VAL A 149 -11.44 -2.71 0.58
CA VAL A 149 -10.15 -2.92 1.22
C VAL A 149 -9.68 -4.35 1.06
N LYS A 150 -8.39 -4.50 0.72
CA LYS A 150 -7.67 -5.77 0.83
C LYS A 150 -6.49 -5.60 1.77
N VAL A 151 -6.30 -6.56 2.68
CA VAL A 151 -5.20 -6.57 3.63
C VAL A 151 -4.38 -7.84 3.42
N TYR A 152 -3.08 -7.68 3.29
CA TYR A 152 -2.13 -8.76 3.13
C TYR A 152 -1.15 -8.77 4.29
N ARG A 153 -0.88 -9.94 4.84
CA ARG A 153 0.23 -10.19 5.75
C ARG A 153 1.52 -10.32 4.93
N LEU A 154 2.57 -9.62 5.36
CA LEU A 154 3.87 -9.64 4.71
C LEU A 154 4.83 -10.58 5.46
N ASN A 155 5.46 -11.51 4.74
CA ASN A 155 6.39 -12.51 5.28
C ASN A 155 7.83 -12.32 4.76
#